data_AF-A0A2N8UF16-F1
#
_entry.id   AF-A0A2N8UF16-F1
#
_cell.length_a   1.000
_cell.length_b   1.000
_cell.length_c   1.000
_cell.angle_alpha   90.00
_cell.angle_beta   90.00
_cell.angle_gamma   90.00
#
_symmetry.space_group_name_H-M   'P 1'
#
loop_
_entity.id
_entity.type
_entity.pdbx_description
1 polymer ?
#
loop_
_entity_poly.entity_id
_entity_poly.type
_entity_poly.pdbx_seq_one_letter_code
_entity_poly.pdbx_strand_id
1 'polypeptide(L)'
;MYTGTDCQLCDVMKHEISQAAHTVPIQLTTYNIRDDALPDVHRWRRKYQYDIPVLHLDDREIFRHRVTAQQLIQKLREQSNADE
;
A
#
# COMPACT_ATOMS: atom_id res chain seq x y z
N MET A 1 1.73 -2.74 2.00
CA MET A 1 1.91 -1.27 1.96
C MET A 1 3.22 -0.88 2.61
N TYR A 2 4.08 -0.13 1.93
CA TYR A 2 5.29 0.45 2.49
C TYR A 2 4.97 1.79 3.15
N THR A 3 5.42 1.96 4.40
CA THR A 3 5.11 3.11 5.26
C THR A 3 6.38 3.64 5.92
N GLY A 4 6.26 4.77 6.62
CA GLY A 4 7.30 5.31 7.50
C GLY A 4 6.74 5.69 8.87
N THR A 5 7.62 5.82 9.87
CA THR A 5 7.31 6.45 11.16
C THR A 5 6.85 7.91 10.94
N ASP A 6 5.79 8.33 11.64
CA ASP A 6 5.18 9.66 11.58
C ASP A 6 4.77 10.11 10.16
N CYS A 7 4.06 9.24 9.45
CA CYS A 7 3.65 9.45 8.06
C CYS A 7 2.14 9.74 7.93
N GLN A 8 1.77 11.02 7.87
CA GLN A 8 0.36 11.44 7.72
C GLN A 8 -0.30 10.88 6.44
N LEU A 9 0.44 10.88 5.32
CA LEU A 9 -0.07 10.31 4.06
C LEU A 9 -0.35 8.81 4.18
N CYS A 10 0.45 8.09 4.99
CA CYS A 10 0.23 6.67 5.24
C CYS A 10 -1.07 6.44 5.99
N ASP A 11 -1.45 7.32 6.91
CA ASP A 11 -2.69 7.20 7.66
C ASP A 11 -3.92 7.53 6.81
N VAL A 12 -3.81 8.54 5.92
CA VAL A 12 -4.85 8.80 4.90
C VAL A 12 -5.04 7.58 4.00
N MET A 13 -3.96 7.00 3.49
CA MET A 13 -4.05 5.81 2.64
C MET A 13 -4.63 4.59 3.38
N LYS A 14 -4.27 4.36 4.65
CA LYS A 14 -4.89 3.31 5.48
C LYS A 14 -6.39 3.53 5.64
N HIS A 15 -6.83 4.77 5.83
CA HIS A 15 -8.25 5.10 5.94
C HIS A 15 -8.99 4.73 4.66
N GLU A 16 -8.47 5.11 3.50
CA GLU A 16 -9.07 4.79 2.20
C GLU A 16 -9.11 3.27 1.93
N ILE A 17 -8.08 2.53 2.34
CA ILE A 17 -8.06 1.06 2.26
C ILE A 17 -9.14 0.45 3.18
N SER A 18 -9.29 0.99 4.39
CA SER A 18 -10.33 0.56 5.33
C SER A 18 -11.73 0.79 4.74
N GLN A 19 -11.95 1.92 4.06
CA GLN A 19 -13.20 2.19 3.37
C GLN A 19 -13.44 1.18 2.22
N ALA A 20 -12.41 0.88 1.44
CA ALA A 20 -12.49 -0.12 0.37
C ALA A 20 -12.79 -1.54 0.89
N ALA A 21 -12.25 -1.89 2.07
CA ALA A 21 -12.43 -3.19 2.70
C ALA A 21 -13.90 -3.51 3.07
N HIS A 22 -14.77 -2.50 3.14
CA HIS A 22 -16.22 -2.69 3.28
C HIS A 22 -16.89 -3.22 2.00
N THR A 23 -16.26 -3.06 0.83
CA THR A 23 -16.81 -3.44 -0.47
C THR A 23 -16.15 -4.69 -1.05
N VAL A 24 -14.84 -4.84 -0.85
CA VAL A 24 -14.06 -5.98 -1.34
C VAL A 24 -13.17 -6.51 -0.21
N PRO A 25 -12.96 -7.83 -0.10
CA PRO A 25 -12.08 -8.37 0.93
C PRO A 25 -10.63 -7.92 0.69
N ILE A 26 -10.02 -7.32 1.70
CA ILE A 26 -8.63 -6.83 1.65
C ILE A 26 -7.88 -7.33 2.87
N GLN A 27 -6.76 -8.02 2.64
CA GLN A 27 -5.78 -8.31 3.69
C GLN A 27 -4.61 -7.34 3.56
N LEU A 28 -4.53 -6.37 4.47
CA LEU A 28 -3.49 -5.34 4.44
C LEU A 28 -2.33 -5.71 5.37
N THR A 29 -1.13 -5.85 4.80
CA THR A 29 0.13 -5.92 5.55
C THR A 29 0.91 -4.62 5.36
N THR A 30 1.52 -4.11 6.43
CA THR A 30 2.36 -2.91 6.41
C THR A 30 3.83 -3.24 6.64
N TYR A 31 4.71 -2.54 5.95
CA TYR A 31 6.16 -2.64 6.10
C TYR A 31 6.75 -1.24 6.35
N ASN A 32 7.38 -1.02 7.51
CA ASN A 32 7.98 0.27 7.84
C ASN A 32 9.39 0.39 7.28
N ILE A 33 9.59 1.21 6.23
CA ILE A 33 10.91 1.39 5.60
C ILE A 33 11.91 2.16 6.49
N ARG A 34 11.47 2.68 7.64
CA ARG A 34 12.31 3.35 8.64
C ARG A 34 12.67 2.45 9.82
N ASP A 35 12.18 1.21 9.87
CA ASP A 35 12.48 0.26 10.92
C ASP A 35 13.73 -0.56 10.57
N ASP A 36 14.86 -0.23 11.20
CA ASP A 36 16.15 -0.88 10.95
C ASP A 36 16.19 -2.36 11.39
N ALA A 37 15.20 -2.85 12.14
CA ALA A 37 15.11 -4.26 12.52
C ALA A 37 14.49 -5.14 11.42
N LEU A 38 13.86 -4.55 10.39
CA LEU A 38 13.18 -5.30 9.33
C LEU A 38 14.15 -5.78 8.23
N PRO A 39 13.94 -6.99 7.67
CA PRO A 39 14.77 -7.52 6.59
C PRO A 39 14.61 -6.71 5.31
N ASP A 40 15.70 -6.46 4.58
CA ASP A 40 15.72 -5.65 3.36
C ASP A 40 15.33 -4.17 3.52
N VAL A 41 15.29 -3.65 4.75
CA VAL A 41 14.93 -2.25 5.01
C VAL A 41 15.76 -1.26 4.20
N HIS A 42 17.08 -1.46 4.06
CA HIS A 42 17.93 -0.55 3.28
C HIS A 42 17.56 -0.51 1.79
N ARG A 43 17.10 -1.63 1.23
CA ARG A 43 16.63 -1.69 -0.16
C ARG A 43 15.35 -0.88 -0.32
N TRP A 44 14.37 -1.10 0.54
CA TRP A 44 13.07 -0.42 0.47
C TRP A 44 13.14 1.04 0.86
N ARG A 45 13.98 1.39 1.83
CA ARG A 45 14.27 2.79 2.20
C ARG A 45 14.83 3.56 1.01
N ARG A 46 15.88 3.04 0.36
CA ARG A 46 16.44 3.69 -0.85
C ARG A 46 15.42 3.82 -1.97
N LYS A 47 14.54 2.84 -2.14
CA LYS A 47 13.53 2.83 -3.20
C LYS A 47 12.39 3.82 -2.94
N TYR A 48 11.94 3.96 -1.69
CA TYR A 48 10.65 4.59 -1.36
C TYR A 48 10.71 5.73 -0.34
N GLN A 49 11.88 6.12 0.18
CA GLN A 49 11.99 7.15 1.23
C GLN A 49 11.28 8.48 0.92
N TYR A 50 11.09 8.81 -0.36
CA TYR A 50 10.39 10.01 -0.82
C TYR A 50 9.00 9.75 -1.41
N ASP A 51 8.64 8.48 -1.59
CA ASP A 51 7.43 8.09 -2.32
C ASP A 51 6.36 7.40 -1.44
N ILE A 52 6.63 7.22 -0.14
CA ILE A 52 5.66 6.59 0.77
C ILE A 52 4.41 7.45 0.98
N PRO A 53 3.23 6.83 1.18
CA PRO A 53 2.99 5.39 1.18
C PRO A 53 2.97 4.76 -0.22
N VAL A 54 3.40 3.50 -0.32
CA VAL A 54 3.37 2.72 -1.57
C VAL A 54 2.59 1.43 -1.37
N LEU A 55 1.64 1.15 -2.26
CA LEU A 55 0.85 -0.08 -2.24
C LEU A 55 1.35 -1.07 -3.27
N HIS A 56 1.54 -2.30 -2.81
CA HIS A 56 1.78 -3.46 -3.66
C HIS A 56 0.57 -4.39 -3.56
N LEU A 57 0.24 -5.02 -4.68
CA LEU A 57 -0.69 -6.13 -4.83
C LEU A 57 0.09 -7.26 -5.50
N ASP A 58 0.21 -8.41 -4.84
CA ASP A 58 0.97 -9.58 -5.31
C ASP A 58 2.37 -9.23 -5.83
N ASP A 59 3.15 -8.56 -4.97
CA ASP A 59 4.52 -8.06 -5.24
C ASP A 59 4.65 -7.01 -6.36
N ARG A 60 3.52 -6.58 -6.95
CA ARG A 60 3.47 -5.52 -7.96
C ARG A 60 3.02 -4.22 -7.36
N GLU A 61 3.79 -3.17 -7.61
CA GLU A 61 3.42 -1.82 -7.20
C GLU A 61 2.22 -1.31 -8.01
N ILE A 62 1.17 -0.85 -7.31
CA ILE A 62 -0.07 -0.38 -7.93
C ILE A 62 -0.40 1.09 -7.64
N PHE A 63 0.03 1.63 -6.49
CA PHE A 63 -0.22 3.03 -6.13
C PHE A 63 0.93 3.62 -5.28
N ARG A 64 1.14 4.94 -5.38
CA ARG A 64 2.03 5.73 -4.52
C ARG A 64 1.32 6.99 -4.05
N HIS A 65 1.74 7.53 -2.89
CA HIS A 65 1.29 8.77 -2.27
C HIS A 65 -0.18 8.80 -1.84
N ARG A 66 -1.12 8.55 -2.76
CA ARG A 66 -2.56 8.65 -2.54
C ARG A 66 -3.29 7.60 -3.38
N VAL A 67 -4.38 7.10 -2.82
CA VAL A 67 -5.38 6.28 -3.51
C VAL A 67 -6.70 6.55 -2.81
N THR A 68 -7.79 6.59 -3.56
CA THR A 68 -9.14 6.61 -2.96
C THR A 68 -9.69 5.19 -2.86
N ALA A 69 -10.66 4.98 -1.96
CA ALA A 69 -11.33 3.70 -1.82
C ALA A 69 -11.89 3.19 -3.17
N GLN A 70 -12.50 4.08 -3.95
CA GLN A 70 -13.07 3.74 -5.25
C GLN A 70 -12.00 3.31 -6.27
N GLN A 71 -10.85 4.01 -6.32
CA GLN A 71 -9.73 3.62 -7.19
C GLN A 71 -9.19 2.25 -6.83
N LEU A 72 -9.06 1.96 -5.52
CA LEU A 72 -8.59 0.67 -5.05
C LEU A 72 -9.57 -0.46 -5.37
N ILE A 73 -10.87 -0.25 -5.12
CA ILE A 73 -11.92 -1.23 -5.45
C ILE A 73 -11.91 -1.57 -6.95
N GLN A 74 -11.84 -0.55 -7.80
CA GLN A 74 -11.79 -0.74 -9.24
C GLN A 74 -10.57 -1.56 -9.64
N LYS A 75 -9.39 -1.23 -9.10
CA LYS A 75 -8.15 -1.92 -9.42
C LYS A 75 -8.16 -3.39 -8.97
N LEU A 76 -8.74 -3.68 -7.81
CA LEU A 76 -8.84 -5.06 -7.30
C LEU A 76 -9.79 -5.91 -8.14
N ARG A 77 -10.92 -5.35 -8.60
CA ARG A 77 -11.85 -6.05 -9.49
C ARG A 77 -11.23 -6.36 -10.86
N GLU A 78 -10.46 -5.42 -11.40
CA GLU A 78 -9.73 -5.62 -12.66
C GLU A 78 -8.70 -6.75 -12.54
N GLN A 79 -8.00 -6.84 -11.41
CA GLN A 79 -7.01 -7.90 -11.19
C GLN A 79 -7.68 -9.28 -11.08
N SER A 80 -8.77 -9.40 -10.30
CA SER A 80 -9.51 -10.66 -10.17
C SER A 80 -10.00 -11.21 -11.52
N ASN A 81 -10.47 -10.34 -12.42
CA ASN A 81 -10.92 -10.75 -13.75
C ASN A 81 -9.78 -11.10 -14.72
N ALA A 82 -8.55 -10.68 -14.43
CA ALA A 82 -7.38 -10.94 -15.28
C ALA A 82 -6.68 -12.26 -14.93
N ASP A 83 -7.01 -12.83 -13.77
CA ASP A 83 -6.46 -14.10 -13.27
C ASP A 83 -7.40 -15.30 -13.57
N GLU A 84 -8.50 -15.07 -14.31
CA GLU A 84 -9.42 -16.08 -14.91
C GLU A 84 -9.08 -16.33 -16.40
#